data_AF-A0AAD3RTF2-F1
#
_entry.id   AF-A0AAD3RTF2-F1
#
_cell.length_a   1.000
_cell.length_b   1.000
_cell.length_c   1.000
_cell.angle_alpha   90.00
_cell.angle_beta   90.00
_cell.angle_gamma   90.00
#
_symmetry.space_group_name_H-M   'P 1'
#
loop_
_entity.id
_entity.type
_entity.pdbx_description
1 polymer ?
#
loop_
_entity_poly.entity_id
_entity_poly.type
_entity_poly.pdbx_seq_one_letter_code
_entity_poly.pdbx_strand_id
1 'polypeptide(L)' 'MRPDTSRWRADSTYDAIDHAGVDHLAWECLRRNGDYQKDYAALRRAGDLGQPLPEPLERRWGLRFPGPAAPCRQ' A
#
# COMPACT_ATOMS: atom_id res chain seq x y z
N MET A 1 7.14 13.25 -16.56
CA MET A 1 8.15 12.33 -17.13
C MET A 1 7.50 10.95 -17.20
N ARG A 2 7.40 10.33 -18.39
CA ARG A 2 6.89 8.96 -18.53
C ARG A 2 8.07 8.01 -18.35
N PRO A 3 7.99 6.99 -17.48
CA PRO A 3 9.05 6.00 -17.38
C PRO A 3 9.17 5.27 -18.72
N ASP A 4 10.39 4.99 -19.16
CA ASP A 4 10.61 4.09 -20.30
C ASP A 4 10.19 2.69 -19.88
N THR A 5 9.18 2.15 -20.55
CA THR A 5 8.65 0.80 -20.27
C THR A 5 9.05 -0.20 -21.34
N SER A 6 9.96 0.16 -22.26
CA SER A 6 10.32 -0.68 -23.41
C SER A 6 10.86 -2.05 -23.00
N ARG A 7 11.42 -2.15 -21.79
CA ARG A 7 11.99 -3.38 -21.21
C ARG A 7 11.07 -4.12 -20.24
N TRP A 8 9.78 -3.78 -20.14
CA TRP A 8 8.91 -4.33 -19.10
C TRP A 8 8.79 -5.86 -19.05
N ARG A 9 9.11 -6.60 -20.12
CA ARG A 9 9.15 -8.08 -20.12
C ARG A 9 10.51 -8.69 -19.79
N ALA A 10 11.55 -7.87 -19.67
CA ALA A 10 12.87 -8.36 -19.29
C ALA A 10 12.85 -8.68 -17.79
N ASP A 11 13.27 -9.90 -17.46
CA ASP A 11 13.36 -10.41 -16.09
C ASP A 11 14.06 -9.44 -15.13
N SER A 12 15.19 -8.87 -15.56
CA SER A 12 15.97 -7.89 -14.81
C SER A 12 15.22 -6.60 -14.44
N THR A 13 14.06 -6.33 -15.05
CA THR A 13 13.20 -5.19 -14.69
C THR A 13 12.46 -5.41 -13.37
N TYR A 14 12.32 -6.68 -12.95
CA TYR A 14 11.61 -7.09 -11.75
C TYR A 14 12.55 -7.57 -10.62
N ASP A 15 13.86 -7.53 -10.81
CA ASP A 15 14.84 -7.92 -9.77
C ASP A 15 14.59 -7.19 -8.44
N ALA A 16 14.25 -5.90 -8.50
CA ALA A 16 13.89 -5.13 -7.32
C ALA A 16 12.57 -5.58 -6.64
N ILE A 17 11.65 -6.21 -7.39
CA ILE A 17 10.40 -6.77 -6.85
C ILE A 17 10.65 -8.13 -6.22
N ASP A 18 11.57 -8.94 -6.78
CA ASP A 18 11.95 -10.24 -6.23
C ASP A 18 12.58 -10.10 -4.83
N HIS A 19 13.38 -9.05 -4.65
CA HIS A 19 14.01 -8.72 -3.36
C HIS A 19 13.12 -7.89 -2.43
N ALA A 20 11.94 -7.44 -2.88
CA ALA A 20 11.04 -6.64 -2.05
C ALA A 20 10.22 -7.53 -1.12
N GLY A 21 10.19 -7.17 0.16
CA GLY A 21 9.20 -7.72 1.09
C GLY A 21 7.78 -7.48 0.59
N VAL A 22 6.89 -8.45 0.80
CA VAL A 22 5.46 -8.35 0.39
C VAL A 22 4.80 -7.13 1.04
N ASP A 23 5.19 -6.81 2.27
CA ASP A 23 4.77 -5.61 3.00
C ASP A 23 5.22 -4.31 2.30
N HIS A 24 6.47 -4.24 1.85
CA HIS A 24 7.00 -3.10 1.11
C HIS A 24 6.29 -2.90 -0.23
N LEU A 25 6.04 -4.00 -0.96
CA LEU A 25 5.30 -3.94 -2.22
C LEU A 25 3.86 -3.48 -2.01
N ALA A 26 3.17 -4.04 -1.01
CA ALA A 26 1.82 -3.64 -0.66
C ALA A 26 1.75 -2.15 -0.30
N TRP A 27 2.70 -1.66 0.50
CA TRP A 27 2.78 -0.25 0.86
C TRP A 27 3.07 0.66 -0.33
N GLU A 28 4.00 0.32 -1.22
CA GLU A 28 4.30 1.12 -2.41
C GLU A 28 3.09 1.19 -3.36
N CYS A 29 2.37 0.09 -3.55
CA CYS A 29 1.14 0.06 -4.33
C CYS A 29 0.06 0.97 -3.73
N LEU A 30 -0.14 0.91 -2.41
CA LEU A 30 -1.12 1.73 -1.71
C LEU A 30 -0.77 3.22 -1.79
N ARG A 31 0.48 3.59 -1.50
CA ARG A 31 0.96 4.98 -1.49
C ARG A 31 0.87 5.64 -2.87
N ARG A 32 1.00 4.86 -3.95
CA ARG A 32 0.89 5.36 -5.33
C ARG A 32 -0.56 5.40 -5.85
N ASN A 33 -1.51 4.85 -5.11
CA ASN A 33 -2.93 4.91 -5.48
C ASN A 33 -3.45 6.36 -5.34
N GLY A 34 -4.00 6.91 -6.42
CA GLY A 34 -4.46 8.30 -6.45
C GLY A 34 -5.64 8.60 -5.52
N ASP A 35 -6.51 7.62 -5.26
CA ASP A 35 -7.62 7.80 -4.32
C ASP A 35 -7.13 7.72 -2.87
N TYR A 36 -6.17 6.85 -2.57
CA TYR A 36 -5.52 6.82 -1.26
C TYR A 36 -4.81 8.15 -0.97
N GLN A 37 -4.13 8.73 -1.97
CA GLN A 37 -3.48 10.04 -1.82
C GLN A 37 -4.49 11.15 -1.51
N LYS A 38 -5.68 11.14 -2.11
CA LYS A 38 -6.75 12.11 -1.82
C LYS A 38 -7.26 11.94 -0.40
N ASP A 39 -7.56 10.71 0.00
CA ASP A 39 -8.02 10.36 1.34
C ASP A 39 -7.00 10.78 2.41
N TYR A 40 -5.72 10.43 2.21
CA TYR A 40 -4.62 10.81 3.10
C TYR A 40 -4.44 12.34 3.16
N ALA A 41 -4.56 13.04 2.04
CA ALA A 41 -4.49 14.49 2.01
C ALA A 41 -5.66 15.16 2.76
N ALA A 42 -6.84 14.55 2.76
CA ALA A 42 -7.99 15.00 3.54
C ALA A 42 -7.75 14.81 5.05
N LEU A 43 -7.26 13.64 5.46
CA LEU A 43 -6.87 13.39 6.87
C LEU A 43 -5.80 14.38 7.35
N ARG A 44 -4.76 14.61 6.54
CA ARG A 44 -3.71 15.58 6.85
C ARG A 44 -4.26 16.99 7.02
N ARG A 45 -5.21 17.40 6.18
CA ARG A 45 -5.85 18.72 6.27
C ARG A 45 -6.75 18.84 7.51
N ALA A 46 -7.36 17.75 7.95
CA ALA A 46 -8.17 17.71 9.17
C ALA A 46 -7.33 17.70 10.47
N GLY A 47 -6.00 17.50 10.38
CA GLY A 47 -5.11 17.40 11.55
C GLY A 47 -5.16 16.04 12.24
N ASP A 48 -5.74 15.02 11.61
CA ASP A 48 -6.06 13.73 12.21
C ASP A 48 -4.91 12.70 12.13
N LEU A 49 -3.74 13.07 11.60
CA LEU A 49 -2.63 12.13 11.41
C LEU A 49 -2.04 11.55 12.70
N GLY A 50 -2.32 12.16 13.85
CA GLY A 50 -1.93 11.64 15.17
C GLY A 50 -2.95 10.65 15.76
N GLN A 51 -4.10 10.48 15.12
CA GLN A 51 -5.18 9.61 15.56
C GLN A 51 -5.22 8.32 14.72
N PRO A 52 -5.78 7.23 15.27
CA PRO A 52 -6.08 6.04 14.47
C PRO A 52 -6.93 6.43 13.26
N LEU A 53 -6.65 5.83 12.10
CA LEU A 53 -7.44 6.10 10.90
C LEU A 53 -8.92 5.76 11.17
N PRO A 54 -9.87 6.50 10.58
CA PRO A 54 -11.28 6.17 10.68
C PRO A 54 -11.56 4.75 10.14
N GLU A 55 -12.40 3.97 10.84
CA GLU A 55 -12.75 2.58 10.46
C GLU A 55 -13.14 2.43 8.97
N PRO A 56 -13.94 3.33 8.36
CA PRO A 56 -14.27 3.21 6.94
C PRO A 56 -13.05 3.27 6.03
N LEU A 57 -12.04 4.05 6.40
CA LEU A 57 -10.80 4.21 5.64
C LEU A 57 -9.87 3.01 5.83
N GLU A 58 -9.74 2.52 7.06
CA GLU A 58 -8.98 1.30 7.37
C GLU A 58 -9.50 0.10 6.58
N ARG A 59 -10.83 -0.07 6.53
CA ARG A 59 -11.49 -1.16 5.80
C ARG A 59 -11.36 -1.01 4.29
N ARG A 60 -11.54 0.22 3.78
CA ARG A 60 -11.42 0.51 2.35
C ARG A 60 -10.03 0.16 1.81
N TRP A 61 -8.98 0.41 2.59
CA TRP A 61 -7.60 0.20 2.18
C TRP A 61 -6.97 -1.09 2.71
N GLY A 62 -7.71 -1.90 3.46
CA GLY A 62 -7.22 -3.17 4.00
C GLY A 62 -6.11 -3.00 5.04
N LEU A 63 -6.02 -1.83 5.69
CA LEU A 63 -5.02 -1.54 6.73
C LEU A 63 -5.31 -2.24 8.06
N ARG A 64 -6.46 -2.91 8.14
CA ARG A 64 -6.89 -3.71 9.27
C ARG A 64 -7.24 -5.11 8.81
N PHE A 65 -6.71 -6.11 9.49
CA PHE A 65 -7.11 -7.50 9.29
C PHE A 65 -8.55 -7.72 9.77
N PRO A 66 -9.38 -8.46 9.01
CA PRO A 66 -10.78 -8.69 9.36
C PRO A 66 -10.98 -9.53 10.63
N GLY A 67 -9.92 -10.14 11.17
CA GLY A 67 -9.97 -10.96 12.38
C GLY A 67 -8.60 -11.16 12.99
N PRO A 68 -8.54 -11.81 14.17
CA PRO A 68 -7.29 -12.17 14.82
C PRO A 68 -6.45 -13.08 13.92
N ALA A 69 -5.13 -13.00 14.05
CA ALA A 69 -4.23 -13.92 13.39
C ALA A 69 -4.62 -15.37 13.76
N ALA A 70 -4.97 -16.16 12.76
CA ALA A 70 -5.17 -17.58 12.97
C ALA A 70 -3.81 -18.22 13.28
N PRO A 71 -3.74 -19.20 14.20
CA PRO A 71 -2.51 -19.94 14.42
C PRO A 71 -2.05 -20.55 13.09
N CYS A 72 -0.76 -20.40 12.78
CA CYS A 72 -0.16 -21.10 11.65
C CYS A 72 -0.41 -22.59 11.84
N ARG A 73 -1.07 -23.22 10.86
CA ARG A 73 -1.30 -24.66 10.89
C ARG A 73 0.05 -25.33 10.61
N GLN A 74 0.63 -25.96 11.63
CA GLN A 74 1.81 -26.80 11.50
C GLN A 74 1.47 -28.13 10.83
#